data_AF-A0AAN4YU52-F1
#
_entry.id   AF-A0AAN4YU52-F1
#
_cell.length_a   1.000
_cell.length_b   1.000
_cell.length_c   1.000
_cell.angle_alpha   90.00
_cell.angle_beta   90.00
_cell.angle_gamma   90.00
#
_symmetry.space_group_name_H-M   'P 1'
#
loop_
_entity.id
_entity.type
_entity.pdbx_description
1 polymer ?
#
loop_
_entity_poly.entity_id
_entity_poly.type
_entity_poly.pdbx_seq_one_letter_code
_entity_poly.pdbx_strand_id
1 'polypeptide(L)'
;MQEEDPASSKIYVNAFFPGNIVTDQWSVWDEYIGEALGSLFRLLFSIIGQSLEDGAANAIYLAASPKVISNSTRGQYFIPIAKPYKTTAIASDMKLARDLWDWTEAKAAEALGPEEQAKTRTVDG
;
A
#
# COMPACT_ATOMS: atom_id res chain seq x y z
N MET A 1 -11.07 22.20 14.90
CA MET A 1 -11.21 21.42 13.65
C MET A 1 -10.57 22.28 12.58
N GLN A 2 -9.47 21.84 11.97
CA GLN A 2 -8.95 22.51 10.79
C GLN A 2 -9.99 22.34 9.69
N GLU A 3 -10.34 23.44 9.02
CA GLU A 3 -11.28 23.46 7.91
C GLU A 3 -10.70 22.59 6.79
N GLU A 4 -11.41 21.55 6.35
CA GLU A 4 -10.91 20.67 5.29
C GLU A 4 -10.78 21.46 3.99
N ASP A 5 -9.55 21.51 3.44
CA ASP A 5 -9.29 22.10 2.15
C ASP A 5 -10.18 21.44 1.07
N PRO A 6 -10.98 22.22 0.31
CA PRO A 6 -11.83 21.69 -0.75
C PRO A 6 -11.09 20.82 -1.77
N ALA A 7 -9.78 21.04 -2.01
CA ALA A 7 -8.99 20.20 -2.89
C ALA A 7 -8.72 18.81 -2.30
N SER A 8 -8.50 18.72 -0.99
CA SER A 8 -8.30 17.46 -0.25
C SER A 8 -9.51 16.51 -0.33
N SER A 9 -10.72 17.05 -0.50
CA SER A 9 -11.95 16.26 -0.71
C SER A 9 -11.95 15.45 -2.03
N LYS A 10 -11.07 15.79 -2.98
CA LYS A 10 -10.98 15.15 -4.31
C LYS A 10 -9.84 14.12 -4.42
N ILE A 11 -9.09 13.90 -3.35
CA ILE A 11 -7.98 12.95 -3.31
C ILE A 11 -8.48 11.62 -2.70
N TYR A 12 -8.32 10.52 -3.44
CA TYR A 12 -8.76 9.20 -3.01
C TYR A 12 -7.53 8.30 -2.80
N VAL A 13 -7.16 8.07 -1.54
CA VAL A 13 -6.05 7.19 -1.18
C VAL A 13 -6.61 5.86 -0.72
N ASN A 14 -6.25 4.77 -1.40
CA ASN A 14 -6.61 3.40 -1.03
C ASN A 14 -5.37 2.50 -1.15
N ALA A 15 -5.41 1.34 -0.49
CA ALA A 15 -4.38 0.32 -0.59
C ALA A 15 -4.97 -0.96 -1.19
N PHE A 16 -4.14 -1.79 -1.82
CA PHE A 16 -4.58 -3.09 -2.31
C PHE A 16 -3.48 -4.14 -2.21
N PHE A 17 -3.90 -5.38 -2.02
CA PHE A 17 -3.08 -6.55 -2.28
C PHE A 17 -3.26 -6.98 -3.73
N PRO A 18 -2.18 -7.15 -4.51
CA PRO A 18 -2.27 -7.53 -5.91
C PRO A 18 -2.63 -9.02 -6.12
N GLY A 19 -2.85 -9.79 -5.04
CA GLY A 19 -2.99 -11.23 -5.12
C GLY A 19 -1.63 -11.93 -5.03
N ASN A 20 -1.65 -13.25 -5.00
CA ASN A 20 -0.43 -14.05 -4.98
C ASN A 20 0.15 -14.16 -6.39
N ILE A 21 0.69 -13.05 -6.91
CA ILE A 21 1.40 -13.05 -8.18
C ILE A 21 2.72 -13.80 -7.95
N VAL A 22 2.92 -14.88 -8.69
CA VAL A 22 4.15 -15.68 -8.63
C VAL A 22 5.27 -14.88 -9.31
N THR A 23 5.91 -14.00 -8.54
CA THR A 23 7.13 -13.28 -8.93
C THR A 23 8.34 -13.79 -8.14
N ASP A 24 9.55 -13.52 -8.62
CA ASP A 24 10.81 -13.95 -8.00
C ASP A 24 11.00 -13.51 -6.53
N GLN A 25 10.20 -12.54 -6.05
CA GLN A 25 10.15 -12.10 -4.65
C GLN A 25 9.99 -13.26 -3.63
N TRP A 26 9.42 -14.39 -4.05
CA TRP A 26 9.21 -15.57 -3.21
C TRP A 26 10.46 -16.46 -3.02
N SER A 27 11.59 -16.17 -3.69
CA SER A 27 12.86 -16.85 -3.43
C SER A 27 13.47 -16.61 -2.06
N VAL A 28 13.07 -15.53 -1.41
CA VAL A 28 13.43 -15.23 -0.02
C VAL A 28 12.96 -16.33 0.93
N TRP A 29 11.86 -17.04 0.64
CA TRP A 29 11.43 -18.14 1.50
C TRP A 29 12.35 -19.35 1.42
N ASP A 30 12.95 -19.67 0.27
CA ASP A 30 13.94 -20.76 0.18
C ASP A 30 15.11 -20.50 1.14
N GLU A 31 15.48 -19.23 1.30
CA GLU A 31 16.56 -18.76 2.19
C GLU A 31 16.17 -18.84 3.68
N TYR A 32 14.90 -18.62 4.03
CA TYR A 32 14.40 -18.65 5.41
C TYR A 32 14.01 -20.04 5.93
N ILE A 33 13.52 -20.93 5.07
CA ILE A 33 12.93 -22.23 5.49
C ILE A 33 13.55 -23.46 4.80
N GLY A 34 14.56 -23.26 3.95
CA GLY A 34 15.28 -24.32 3.25
C GLY A 34 14.62 -24.75 1.94
N GLU A 35 15.44 -25.15 0.96
CA GLU A 35 15.05 -25.35 -0.45
C GLU A 35 13.89 -26.32 -0.66
N ALA A 36 13.84 -27.41 0.11
CA ALA A 36 12.80 -28.44 -0.04
C ALA A 36 11.42 -27.93 0.43
N LEU A 37 11.38 -27.22 1.56
CA LEU A 37 10.14 -26.69 2.12
C LEU A 37 9.71 -25.42 1.37
N GLY A 38 10.66 -24.56 0.98
CA GLY A 38 10.43 -23.41 0.10
C GLY A 38 9.83 -23.80 -1.25
N SER A 39 10.34 -24.87 -1.88
CA SER A 39 9.79 -25.41 -3.13
C SER A 39 8.36 -25.95 -2.98
N LEU A 40 8.05 -26.62 -1.86
CA LEU A 40 6.69 -27.12 -1.58
C LEU A 40 5.70 -25.97 -1.34
N PHE A 41 6.11 -24.93 -0.60
CA PHE A 41 5.28 -23.74 -0.42
C PHE A 41 5.06 -23.01 -1.74
N ARG A 42 6.09 -22.82 -2.56
CA ARG A 42 5.94 -22.23 -3.91
C ARG A 42 4.94 -23.00 -4.77
N LEU A 43 5.00 -24.33 -4.77
CA LEU A 43 4.06 -25.17 -5.50
C LEU A 43 2.62 -25.01 -4.96
N LEU A 44 2.45 -25.00 -3.65
CA LEU A 44 1.13 -24.80 -3.02
C LEU A 44 0.56 -23.41 -3.35
N PHE A 45 1.41 -22.39 -3.35
CA PHE A 45 1.04 -21.01 -3.60
C PHE A 45 0.84 -20.70 -5.09
N SER A 46 1.52 -21.39 -6.00
CA SER A 46 1.28 -21.26 -7.45
C SER A 46 -0.09 -21.79 -7.86
N ILE A 47 -0.64 -22.76 -7.12
CA ILE A 47 -1.99 -23.30 -7.33
C ILE A 47 -3.07 -22.32 -6.85
N ILE A 48 -2.73 -21.44 -5.91
CA ILE A 48 -3.61 -20.36 -5.38
C ILE A 48 -3.30 -19.02 -6.10
N GLY A 49 -2.36 -19.03 -7.04
CA GLY A 49 -1.83 -17.84 -7.69
C GLY A 49 -2.90 -17.10 -8.52
N GLN A 50 -3.01 -15.80 -8.29
CA GLN A 50 -3.78 -14.94 -9.19
C GLN A 50 -2.91 -14.54 -10.38
N SER A 51 -3.54 -14.36 -11.53
CA SER A 51 -2.85 -13.91 -12.74
C SER A 51 -2.28 -12.50 -12.55
N LEU A 52 -1.28 -12.13 -13.35
CA LEU A 52 -0.76 -10.76 -13.38
C LEU A 52 -1.89 -9.76 -13.71
N GLU A 53 -2.80 -10.17 -14.59
CA GLU A 53 -3.97 -9.43 -15.02
C GLU A 53 -4.93 -9.15 -13.85
N ASP A 54 -5.17 -10.12 -12.98
CA ASP A 54 -6.03 -9.95 -11.80
C ASP A 54 -5.43 -8.92 -10.81
N GLY A 55 -4.12 -8.96 -10.63
CA GLY A 55 -3.41 -8.00 -9.78
C GLY A 55 -3.39 -6.59 -10.36
N ALA A 56 -3.16 -6.47 -11.67
CA ALA A 56 -3.24 -5.19 -12.38
C ALA A 56 -4.66 -4.63 -12.39
N ALA A 57 -5.68 -5.49 -12.46
CA ALA A 57 -7.08 -5.08 -12.47
C ALA A 57 -7.47 -4.31 -11.19
N ASN A 58 -6.90 -4.66 -10.03
CA ASN A 58 -7.09 -3.89 -8.79
C ASN A 58 -6.55 -2.46 -8.90
N ALA A 59 -5.32 -2.33 -9.38
CA ALA A 59 -4.67 -1.03 -9.54
C ALA A 59 -5.46 -0.15 -10.52
N ILE A 60 -5.84 -0.72 -11.67
CA ILE A 60 -6.61 -0.02 -12.71
C ILE A 60 -7.98 0.38 -12.18
N TYR A 61 -8.68 -0.50 -11.46
CA TYR A 61 -9.97 -0.19 -10.86
C TYR A 61 -9.87 1.00 -9.89
N LEU A 62 -8.90 0.98 -8.97
CA LEU A 62 -8.73 2.04 -7.97
C LEU A 62 -8.26 3.37 -8.59
N ALA A 63 -7.48 3.31 -9.66
CA ALA A 63 -6.96 4.50 -10.33
C ALA A 63 -7.98 5.15 -11.28
N ALA A 64 -8.79 4.36 -11.98
CA ALA A 64 -9.57 4.84 -13.13
C ALA A 64 -11.08 4.64 -13.02
N SER A 65 -11.58 3.83 -12.08
CA SER A 65 -13.02 3.58 -12.03
C SER A 65 -13.79 4.79 -11.49
N PRO A 66 -14.82 5.28 -12.20
CA PRO A 66 -15.73 6.30 -11.67
C PRO A 66 -16.44 5.87 -10.38
N LYS A 67 -16.48 4.55 -10.10
CA LYS A 67 -17.04 3.99 -8.87
C LYS A 67 -16.25 4.40 -7.62
N VAL A 68 -14.95 4.66 -7.74
CA VAL A 68 -14.14 5.13 -6.60
C VAL A 68 -14.63 6.50 -6.13
N ILE A 69 -14.88 7.41 -7.08
CA ILE A 69 -15.36 8.76 -6.79
C ILE A 69 -16.83 8.72 -6.36
N SER A 70 -17.70 8.07 -7.14
CA SER A 70 -19.15 8.07 -6.88
C SER A 70 -19.53 7.36 -5.58
N ASN A 71 -18.75 6.36 -5.14
CA ASN A 71 -18.96 5.71 -3.84
C ASN A 71 -18.17 6.37 -2.70
N SER A 72 -17.42 7.43 -2.97
CA SER A 72 -16.50 8.06 -2.03
C SER A 72 -15.52 7.07 -1.38
N THR A 73 -15.01 6.11 -2.17
CA THR A 73 -14.12 5.04 -1.71
C THR A 73 -12.74 5.62 -1.36
N ARG A 74 -12.49 5.85 -0.07
CA ARG A 74 -11.22 6.37 0.45
C ARG A 74 -10.81 5.68 1.75
N GLY A 75 -9.51 5.52 1.98
CA GLY A 75 -8.95 4.89 3.17
C GLY A 75 -9.24 3.39 3.26
N GLN A 76 -9.60 2.73 2.16
CA GLN A 76 -9.97 1.32 2.14
C GLN A 76 -8.84 0.43 1.63
N TYR A 77 -8.89 -0.84 2.01
CA TYR A 77 -8.00 -1.89 1.57
C TYR A 77 -8.73 -2.89 0.67
N PHE A 78 -8.12 -3.30 -0.44
CA PHE A 78 -8.73 -4.16 -1.45
C PHE A 78 -7.96 -5.47 -1.67
N ILE A 79 -8.70 -6.55 -1.89
CA ILE A 79 -8.18 -7.82 -2.43
C ILE A 79 -8.72 -8.05 -3.83
N PRO A 80 -8.08 -8.88 -4.68
CA PRO A 80 -8.52 -8.97 -6.05
C PRO A 80 -9.83 -9.77 -6.24
N ILE A 81 -10.66 -9.42 -7.22
CA ILE A 81 -10.62 -8.19 -8.02
C ILE A 81 -11.65 -7.19 -7.45
N ALA A 82 -11.21 -5.98 -7.15
CA ALA A 82 -11.99 -4.81 -6.72
C ALA A 82 -12.89 -5.07 -5.49
N LYS A 83 -12.46 -5.92 -4.56
CA LYS A 83 -13.22 -6.24 -3.34
C LYS A 83 -12.64 -5.54 -2.11
N PRO A 84 -13.39 -4.65 -1.45
CA PRO A 84 -12.99 -4.12 -0.14
C PRO A 84 -12.81 -5.26 0.86
N TYR A 85 -11.79 -5.16 1.70
CA TYR A 85 -11.48 -6.17 2.70
C TYR A 85 -11.07 -5.53 4.02
N LYS A 86 -11.39 -6.23 5.12
CA LYS A 86 -11.07 -5.77 6.46
C LYS A 86 -9.58 -5.94 6.74
N THR A 87 -8.96 -4.89 7.27
CA THR A 87 -7.57 -4.93 7.73
C THR A 87 -7.45 -5.60 9.10
N THR A 88 -6.22 -5.94 9.48
CA THR A 88 -5.91 -6.39 10.85
C THR A 88 -6.10 -5.25 11.86
N ALA A 89 -6.26 -5.58 13.14
CA ALA A 89 -6.46 -4.58 14.20
C ALA A 89 -5.32 -3.55 14.24
N ILE A 90 -4.07 -4.01 14.11
CA ILE A 90 -2.90 -3.13 14.09
C ILE A 90 -2.85 -2.23 12.85
N ALA A 91 -3.27 -2.74 11.68
CA ALA A 91 -3.32 -1.95 10.46
C ALA A 91 -4.45 -0.91 10.45
N SER A 92 -5.48 -1.09 11.30
CA SER A 92 -6.54 -0.10 11.52
C SER A 92 -6.29 0.85 12.69
N ASP A 93 -5.14 0.78 13.36
CA ASP A 93 -4.82 1.65 14.50
C ASP A 93 -4.34 3.03 14.00
N MET A 94 -5.24 4.02 14.07
CA MET A 94 -4.95 5.38 13.61
C MET A 94 -3.94 6.12 14.49
N LYS A 95 -3.79 5.73 15.77
CA LYS A 95 -2.75 6.31 16.62
C LYS A 95 -1.39 5.81 16.15
N LEU A 96 -1.26 4.50 15.96
CA LEU A 96 -0.01 3.91 15.46
C LEU A 96 0.35 4.43 14.06
N ALA A 97 -0.64 4.60 13.18
CA ALA A 97 -0.42 5.18 11.85
C ALA A 97 0.14 6.62 11.94
N ARG A 98 -0.37 7.46 12.86
CA ARG A 98 0.16 8.81 13.07
C ARG A 98 1.56 8.79 13.65
N ASP A 99 1.79 7.99 14.70
CA ASP A 99 3.09 7.85 15.33
C ASP A 99 4.16 7.39 14.31
N LEU A 100 3.78 6.47 13.41
CA LEU A 100 4.64 6.01 12.32
C LEU A 100 4.96 7.12 11.31
N TRP A 101 3.95 7.91 10.93
CA TRP A 101 4.14 9.05 10.01
C TRP A 101 5.12 10.08 10.58
N ASP A 102 4.92 10.49 11.84
CA ASP A 102 5.80 11.46 12.52
C ASP A 102 7.24 10.95 12.59
N TRP A 103 7.41 9.67 12.91
CA TRP A 103 8.72 9.04 12.93
C TRP A 103 9.37 8.99 11.54
N THR A 104 8.62 8.65 10.49
CA THR A 104 9.12 8.62 9.11
C THR A 104 9.53 10.01 8.62
N GLU A 105 8.75 11.06 8.91
CA GLU A 105 9.11 12.45 8.58
C GLU A 105 10.43 12.84 9.26
N ALA A 106 10.58 12.54 10.55
CA ALA A 106 11.81 12.82 11.29
C ALA A 106 13.02 12.09 10.68
N LYS A 107 12.88 10.80 10.32
CA LYS A 107 13.97 10.03 9.69
C LYS A 107 14.30 10.47 8.28
N ALA A 108 13.31 10.83 7.47
CA ALA A 108 13.55 11.38 6.15
C ALA A 108 14.30 12.73 6.26
N ALA A 109 13.92 13.60 7.20
CA ALA A 109 14.60 14.87 7.43
C ALA A 109 16.05 14.65 7.90
N GLU A 110 16.31 13.74 8.84
CA GLU A 110 17.68 13.40 9.28
C GLU A 110 18.57 12.90 8.12
N ALA A 111 18.00 12.12 7.20
CA ALA A 111 18.73 11.55 6.07
C ALA A 111 19.03 12.58 4.95
N LEU A 112 18.19 13.61 4.81
CA LEU A 112 18.40 14.69 3.85
C LEU A 112 19.40 15.70 4.42
N GLY A 113 20.41 16.08 3.63
CA GLY A 113 21.39 17.09 4.03
C GLY A 113 20.76 18.48 4.27
N PRO A 114 21.47 19.41 4.94
CA PRO A 114 20.93 20.73 5.32
C PRO A 114 20.38 21.55 4.15
N GLU A 115 20.95 21.39 2.95
CA GLU A 115 20.52 22.13 1.74
C GLU A 115 19.19 21.62 1.16
N GLU A 116 18.95 20.31 1.21
CA GLU A 116 17.70 19.68 0.77
C GLU A 116 16.54 20.07 1.71
N GLN A 117 16.81 20.17 3.01
CA GLN A 117 15.84 20.60 4.02
C GLN A 117 15.44 22.08 3.89
N ALA A 118 16.35 22.94 3.42
CA ALA A 118 16.07 24.37 3.21
C ALA A 118 15.15 24.59 2.00
N LYS A 119 15.26 23.73 0.98
CA LYS A 119 14.47 23.82 -0.26
C LYS A 119 13.02 23.37 -0.07
N THR A 120 12.77 22.33 0.73
CA THR A 120 11.41 21.85 1.04
C THR A 120 10.59 22.87 1.82
N ARG A 121 11.20 23.58 2.78
CA ARG A 121 10.56 24.65 3.56
C ARG A 121 10.07 25.85 2.74
N THR A 122 10.64 26.11 1.57
CA THR A 122 10.24 27.24 0.71
C THR A 122 9.05 26.94 -0.21
N VAL A 123 8.63 25.68 -0.33
CA VAL A 123 7.51 25.26 -1.19
C VAL A 123 6.18 25.30 -0.43
N ASP A 124 6.22 25.22 0.90
CA ASP A 124 5.04 25.24 1.78
C ASP A 124 4.68 26.66 2.31
N GLY A 125 5.22 27.72 1.67
CA GLY A 125 5.04 29.13 2.06
C GLY A 125 4.12 29.93 1.14
#